data_AF-E3NV12-F1
#
_entry.id   AF-E3NV12-F1
#
_cell.length_a   1.000
_cell.length_b   1.000
_cell.length_c   1.000
_cell.angle_alpha   90.00
_cell.angle_beta   90.00
_cell.angle_gamma   90.00
#
_symmetry.space_group_name_H-M   'P 1'
#
loop_
_entity.id
_entity.type
_entity.pdbx_description
1 polymer ?
#
loop_
_entity_poly.entity_id
_entity_poly.type
_entity_poly.pdbx_seq_one_letter_code
_entity_poly.pdbx_strand_id
1 'polypeptide(L)'
;MNSMGVDPYVNWLYGDLQNGVVIFQLYDIIRPGMVTWKRVVRQFHKLRGMMDQIQNCNYAVELGKQLRFSLVGIQGKDIYDGNQTLTLALVWQLMRAYTLSVLAQCTQSGDSLPADKDIVAWVNEKLAASGKTTSIRSFQDPTISTGKVVLDLIDSIKPNVIDFGLVKGGQTNEEKMSNAKYAITCGRKIGAKIYALPEDIVEVRVKPKMVLTVFACLMARDYLPDMKEASAPIAPMINGH
;
A
#
# COMPACT_ATOMS: atom_id res chain seq x y z
N MET A 1 -6.32 5.93 4.29
CA MET A 1 -6.20 7.39 4.52
C MET A 1 -6.68 7.71 5.93
N ASN A 2 -7.97 7.55 6.23
CA ASN A 2 -8.52 7.83 7.57
C ASN A 2 -7.84 7.03 8.69
N SER A 3 -7.52 5.75 8.44
CA SER A 3 -6.74 4.91 9.38
C SER A 3 -5.31 5.40 9.65
N MET A 4 -4.83 6.39 8.88
CA MET A 4 -3.52 7.01 9.05
C MET A 4 -3.63 8.40 9.69
N GLY A 5 -4.80 8.79 10.19
CA GLY A 5 -4.99 10.03 10.94
C GLY A 5 -4.98 11.31 10.11
N VAL A 6 -5.40 11.25 8.84
CA VAL A 6 -5.47 12.44 7.99
C VAL A 6 -6.58 13.40 8.44
N ASP A 7 -6.33 14.70 8.28
CA ASP A 7 -7.27 15.79 8.58
C ASP A 7 -7.40 16.76 7.39
N PRO A 8 -8.58 16.98 6.79
CA PRO A 8 -9.89 16.49 7.21
C PRO A 8 -10.11 15.00 6.91
N TYR A 9 -11.13 14.43 7.58
CA TYR A 9 -11.59 13.08 7.32
C TYR A 9 -12.08 12.93 5.87
N VAL A 10 -11.62 11.89 5.18
CA VAL A 10 -11.98 11.63 3.78
C VAL A 10 -13.27 10.81 3.73
N ASN A 11 -14.34 11.41 3.22
CA ASN A 11 -15.64 10.78 2.98
C ASN A 11 -15.79 10.36 1.51
N TRP A 12 -15.41 11.24 0.59
CA TRP A 12 -15.47 10.99 -0.84
C TRP A 12 -14.13 11.30 -1.50
N LEU A 13 -13.43 10.24 -1.92
CA LEU A 13 -12.06 10.31 -2.43
C LEU A 13 -11.85 11.34 -3.55
N TYR A 14 -12.81 11.48 -4.46
CA TYR A 14 -12.63 12.33 -5.64
C TYR A 14 -12.93 13.81 -5.39
N GLY A 15 -13.63 14.14 -4.30
CA GLY A 15 -13.87 15.51 -3.87
C GLY A 15 -12.88 15.97 -2.80
N ASP A 16 -12.65 15.13 -1.80
CA ASP A 16 -11.87 15.51 -0.61
C ASP A 16 -10.35 15.62 -0.88
N LEU A 17 -9.87 15.13 -2.02
CA LEU A 17 -8.48 15.22 -2.43
C LEU A 17 -8.20 16.40 -3.37
N GLN A 18 -9.22 17.12 -3.85
CA GLN A 18 -9.10 18.15 -4.90
C GLN A 18 -8.25 19.35 -4.50
N ASN A 19 -8.06 19.60 -3.20
CA ASN A 19 -7.22 20.68 -2.71
C ASN A 19 -5.77 20.26 -2.40
N GLY A 20 -5.45 18.97 -2.54
CA GLY A 20 -4.12 18.38 -2.31
C GLY A 20 -3.68 18.26 -0.85
N VAL A 21 -4.39 18.84 0.12
CA VAL A 21 -3.93 18.91 1.53
C VAL A 21 -3.77 17.53 2.15
N VAL A 22 -4.75 16.65 1.96
CA VAL A 22 -4.69 15.27 2.46
C VAL A 22 -3.53 14.50 1.80
N ILE A 23 -3.26 14.76 0.52
CA ILE A 23 -2.18 14.09 -0.23
C ILE A 23 -0.82 14.44 0.38
N PHE A 24 -0.61 15.69 0.78
CA PHE A 24 0.62 16.11 1.47
C PHE A 24 0.83 15.38 2.80
N GLN A 25 -0.22 15.20 3.60
CA GLN A 25 -0.10 14.45 4.86
C GLN A 25 0.34 13.01 4.60
N LEU A 26 -0.19 12.37 3.55
CA LEU A 26 0.27 11.03 3.16
C LEU A 26 1.73 11.01 2.75
N TYR A 27 2.22 12.02 2.00
CA TYR A 27 3.65 12.10 1.66
C TYR A 27 4.53 12.17 2.92
N ASP A 28 4.17 12.98 3.91
CA ASP A 28 4.93 13.08 5.15
C ASP A 28 4.82 11.84 6.05
N ILE A 29 3.72 11.10 5.99
CA ILE A 29 3.60 9.79 6.65
C ILE A 29 4.51 8.76 5.98
N ILE A 30 4.60 8.78 4.64
CA ILE A 30 5.48 7.87 3.89
C ILE A 30 6.95 8.22 4.12
N ARG A 31 7.28 9.52 4.09
CA ARG A 31 8.63 10.05 4.25
C ARG A 31 8.57 11.36 5.05
N PRO A 32 8.85 11.33 6.36
CA PRO A 32 8.81 12.54 7.19
C PRO A 32 9.70 13.67 6.64
N GLY A 33 9.14 14.88 6.57
CA GLY A 33 9.85 16.07 6.09
C GLY A 33 9.93 16.21 4.57
N MET A 34 9.20 15.37 3.82
CA MET A 34 9.15 15.45 2.36
C MET A 34 8.38 16.69 1.89
N VAL A 35 7.33 17.09 2.61
CA VAL A 35 6.50 18.23 2.23
C VAL A 35 7.09 19.53 2.78
N THR A 36 7.34 20.48 1.89
CA THR A 36 7.60 21.86 2.28
C THR A 36 6.27 22.58 2.55
N TRP A 37 5.75 22.46 3.78
CA TRP A 37 4.44 23.03 4.16
C TRP A 37 4.30 24.53 3.95
N LYS A 38 5.41 25.28 3.90
CA LYS A 38 5.41 26.71 3.54
C LYS A 38 4.92 26.99 2.11
N ARG A 39 5.00 26.00 1.21
CA ARG A 39 4.47 26.07 -0.17
C ARG A 39 3.00 25.66 -0.26
N VAL A 40 2.40 25.11 0.80
CA VAL A 40 1.06 24.52 0.80
C VAL A 40 0.03 25.55 1.28
N VAL A 41 -0.97 25.83 0.45
CA VAL A 41 -2.12 26.65 0.85
C VAL A 41 -3.12 25.77 1.59
N ARG A 42 -3.48 26.14 2.83
CA ARG A 42 -4.46 25.39 3.65
C ARG A 42 -5.76 26.15 3.90
N GLN A 43 -5.74 27.46 3.69
CA GLN A 43 -6.92 28.33 3.79
C GLN A 43 -7.13 28.96 2.41
N PHE A 44 -8.30 28.71 1.83
CA PHE A 44 -8.60 29.10 0.45
C PHE A 44 -9.52 30.32 0.43
N HIS A 45 -9.07 31.41 -0.17
CA HIS A 45 -9.89 32.61 -0.34
C HIS A 45 -10.83 32.47 -1.56
N LYS A 46 -12.05 33.02 -1.49
CA LYS A 46 -13.06 32.87 -2.56
C LYS A 46 -12.58 33.27 -3.96
N LEU A 47 -11.75 34.31 -4.08
CA LEU A 47 -11.29 34.83 -5.37
C LEU A 47 -10.11 34.07 -5.98
N ARG A 48 -9.30 33.39 -5.16
CA ARG A 48 -8.06 32.71 -5.60
C ARG A 48 -8.05 31.21 -5.33
N GLY A 49 -9.04 30.70 -4.61
CA GLY A 49 -9.07 29.32 -4.09
C GLY A 49 -8.92 28.27 -5.17
N MET A 50 -9.50 28.46 -6.35
CA MET A 50 -9.30 27.55 -7.49
C MET A 50 -7.81 27.48 -7.89
N MET A 51 -7.15 28.62 -8.08
CA MET A 51 -5.75 28.66 -8.48
C MET A 51 -4.84 28.06 -7.40
N ASP A 52 -5.11 28.36 -6.13
CA ASP A 52 -4.34 27.84 -5.00
C ASP A 52 -4.47 26.32 -4.87
N GLN A 53 -5.67 25.76 -5.08
CA GLN A 53 -5.88 24.31 -5.07
C GLN A 53 -5.17 23.62 -6.24
N ILE A 54 -5.24 24.18 -7.45
CA ILE A 54 -4.49 23.66 -8.61
C ILE A 54 -2.98 23.73 -8.35
N GLN A 55 -2.48 24.81 -7.74
CA GLN A 55 -1.06 24.93 -7.36
C GLN A 55 -0.65 23.87 -6.33
N ASN A 56 -1.48 23.61 -5.32
CA ASN A 56 -1.27 22.51 -4.39
C ASN A 56 -1.22 21.16 -5.13
N CYS A 57 -2.19 20.85 -5.99
CA CYS A 57 -2.20 19.59 -6.73
C CYS A 57 -0.99 19.44 -7.66
N ASN A 58 -0.54 20.53 -8.30
CA ASN A 58 0.68 20.51 -9.09
C ASN A 58 1.91 20.16 -8.23
N TYR A 59 2.00 20.74 -7.03
CA TYR A 59 3.07 20.41 -6.09
C TYR A 59 2.96 18.96 -5.60
N ALA A 60 1.75 18.44 -5.35
CA ALA A 60 1.55 17.04 -5.00
C ALA A 60 2.03 16.07 -6.09
N VAL A 61 1.84 16.41 -7.37
CA VAL A 61 2.36 15.63 -8.51
C VAL A 61 3.90 15.75 -8.60
N GLU A 62 4.46 16.94 -8.36
CA GLU A 62 5.91 17.16 -8.28
C GLU A 62 6.57 16.25 -7.23
N LEU A 63 6.02 16.21 -6.03
CA LEU A 63 6.46 15.33 -4.94
C LEU A 63 6.40 13.85 -5.34
N GLY A 64 5.32 13.42 -5.99
CA GLY A 64 5.20 12.04 -6.47
C GLY A 64 6.30 11.66 -7.46
N LYS A 65 6.65 12.57 -8.37
CA LYS A 65 7.79 12.37 -9.28
C LYS A 65 9.13 12.26 -8.55
N GLN A 66 9.32 13.00 -7.44
CA GLN A 66 10.52 12.87 -6.60
C GLN A 66 10.61 11.49 -5.91
N LEU A 67 9.47 10.88 -5.55
CA LEU A 67 9.41 9.47 -5.12
C LEU A 67 9.43 8.46 -6.27
N ARG A 68 9.75 8.90 -7.49
CA ARG A 68 9.81 8.08 -8.71
C ARG A 68 8.48 7.41 -9.04
N PHE A 69 7.35 8.05 -8.72
CA PHE A 69 6.05 7.59 -9.18
C PHE A 69 5.94 7.74 -10.70
N SER A 70 5.32 6.76 -11.35
CA SER A 70 4.97 6.81 -12.76
C SER A 70 3.72 7.67 -12.93
N LEU A 71 3.90 8.98 -13.02
CA LEU A 71 2.83 9.99 -13.18
C LEU A 71 2.84 10.59 -14.59
N VAL A 72 3.20 9.81 -15.61
CA VAL A 72 3.20 10.25 -17.01
C VAL A 72 1.78 10.62 -17.41
N GLY A 73 1.59 11.83 -17.91
CA GLY A 73 0.28 12.35 -18.33
C GLY A 73 -0.64 12.79 -17.18
N ILE A 74 -0.20 12.75 -15.92
CA ILE A 74 -0.98 13.26 -14.77
C ILE A 74 -0.51 14.67 -14.43
N GLN A 75 -1.46 15.60 -14.36
CA GLN A 75 -1.25 17.00 -13.98
C GLN A 75 -2.03 17.32 -12.69
N GLY A 76 -1.66 18.41 -12.01
CA GLY A 76 -2.37 18.83 -10.81
C GLY A 76 -3.84 19.16 -11.08
N LYS A 77 -4.16 19.67 -12.29
CA LYS A 77 -5.54 19.94 -12.68
C LYS A 77 -6.41 18.68 -12.72
N ASP A 78 -5.85 17.53 -13.09
CA ASP A 78 -6.60 16.26 -13.09
C ASP A 78 -7.06 15.86 -11.68
N ILE A 79 -6.21 16.12 -10.69
CA ILE A 79 -6.52 15.86 -9.27
C ILE A 79 -7.54 16.89 -8.75
N TYR A 80 -7.36 18.17 -9.08
CA TYR A 80 -8.30 19.23 -8.74
C TYR A 80 -9.69 18.99 -9.34
N ASP A 81 -9.77 18.54 -10.59
CA ASP A 81 -11.04 18.24 -11.25
C ASP A 81 -11.68 16.94 -10.74
N GLY A 82 -11.01 16.20 -9.84
CA GLY A 82 -11.50 14.93 -9.31
C GLY A 82 -11.53 13.82 -10.36
N ASN A 83 -10.63 13.83 -11.35
CA ASN A 83 -10.55 12.78 -12.36
C ASN A 83 -10.30 11.43 -11.66
N GLN A 84 -11.29 10.54 -11.72
CA GLN A 84 -11.30 9.32 -10.91
C GLN A 84 -10.11 8.41 -11.24
N THR A 85 -9.84 8.18 -12.52
CA THR A 85 -8.76 7.29 -12.97
C THR A 85 -7.39 7.82 -12.54
N LEU A 86 -7.14 9.11 -12.76
CA LEU A 86 -5.83 9.70 -12.46
C LEU A 86 -5.62 9.93 -10.96
N THR A 87 -6.69 10.25 -10.23
CA THR A 87 -6.66 10.31 -8.76
C THR A 87 -6.37 8.94 -8.15
N LEU A 88 -7.05 7.88 -8.62
CA LEU A 88 -6.75 6.51 -8.17
C LEU A 88 -5.32 6.08 -8.51
N ALA A 89 -4.80 6.46 -9.68
CA ALA A 89 -3.44 6.15 -10.05
C ALA A 89 -2.41 6.78 -9.08
N LEU A 90 -2.64 8.02 -8.63
CA LEU A 90 -1.81 8.67 -7.62
C LEU A 90 -1.96 8.00 -6.25
N VAL A 91 -3.19 7.78 -5.79
CA VAL A 91 -3.49 7.17 -4.49
C VAL A 91 -2.92 5.76 -4.39
N TRP A 92 -2.99 4.97 -5.46
CA TRP A 92 -2.38 3.66 -5.53
C TRP A 92 -0.86 3.71 -5.37
N GLN A 93 -0.18 4.69 -5.98
CA GLN A 93 1.26 4.84 -5.82
C GLN A 93 1.66 5.30 -4.42
N LEU A 94 0.86 6.16 -3.79
CA LEU A 94 1.03 6.52 -2.38
C LEU A 94 0.90 5.29 -1.48
N MET A 95 -0.14 4.48 -1.69
CA MET A 95 -0.36 3.26 -0.93
C MET A 95 0.79 2.26 -1.08
N ARG A 96 1.26 2.06 -2.32
CA ARG A 96 2.43 1.22 -2.61
C ARG A 96 3.69 1.76 -1.93
N ALA A 97 3.93 3.07 -2.01
CA ALA A 97 5.10 3.69 -1.40
C ALA A 97 5.11 3.56 0.13
N TYR A 98 3.94 3.68 0.77
CA TYR A 98 3.78 3.43 2.20
C TYR A 98 4.15 2.00 2.58
N THR A 99 3.61 1.00 1.88
CA THR A 99 3.94 -0.41 2.17
C THR A 99 5.45 -0.67 2.03
N LEU A 100 6.08 -0.10 1.00
CA LEU A 100 7.51 -0.24 0.78
C LEU A 100 8.33 0.50 1.84
N SER A 101 7.92 1.68 2.31
CA SER A 101 8.63 2.40 3.37
C SER A 101 8.55 1.66 4.71
N VAL A 102 7.41 1.05 5.04
CA VAL A 102 7.29 0.16 6.21
C VAL A 102 8.25 -1.02 6.08
N LEU A 103 8.35 -1.64 4.90
CA LEU A 103 9.29 -2.74 4.70
C LEU A 103 10.75 -2.32 4.85
N ALA A 104 11.14 -1.15 4.32
CA ALA A 104 12.50 -0.63 4.44
C ALA A 104 12.90 -0.44 5.90
N GLN A 105 11.96 -0.04 6.77
CA GLN A 105 12.19 0.05 8.21
C GLN A 105 12.35 -1.33 8.89
N CYS A 106 11.70 -2.36 8.36
CA CYS A 106 11.76 -3.72 8.89
C CYS A 106 13.03 -4.48 8.47
N THR A 107 13.50 -4.26 7.25
CA THR A 107 14.75 -4.85 6.75
C THR A 107 15.92 -4.00 7.23
N GLN A 108 16.94 -4.60 7.84
CA GLN A 108 18.15 -3.90 8.36
C GLN A 108 19.00 -3.18 7.28
N SER A 109 18.45 -2.95 6.08
CA SER A 109 19.10 -2.41 4.89
C SER A 109 19.23 -0.88 4.87
N GLY A 110 18.96 -0.19 5.98
CA GLY A 110 18.89 1.28 6.00
C GLY A 110 17.78 1.79 5.07
N ASP A 111 17.73 3.10 4.79
CA ASP A 111 16.69 3.80 4.00
C ASP A 111 16.41 3.27 2.56
N SER A 112 17.00 2.14 2.17
CA SER A 112 16.79 1.49 0.88
C SER A 112 15.61 0.53 0.93
N LEU A 113 14.63 0.73 0.04
CA LEU A 113 13.52 -0.20 -0.17
C LEU A 113 14.06 -1.60 -0.48
N PRO A 114 13.53 -2.67 0.14
CA PRO A 114 13.92 -4.02 -0.24
C PRO A 114 13.57 -4.23 -1.72
N ALA A 115 14.53 -4.77 -2.46
CA ALA A 115 14.31 -5.13 -3.84
C ALA A 115 13.31 -6.28 -3.92
N ASP A 116 12.63 -6.43 -5.06
CA ASP A 116 11.71 -7.54 -5.31
C ASP A 116 12.34 -8.92 -4.98
N LYS A 117 13.65 -9.04 -5.21
CA LYS A 117 14.43 -10.25 -4.91
C LYS A 117 14.54 -10.54 -3.41
N ASP A 118 14.67 -9.52 -2.58
CA ASP A 118 14.80 -9.65 -1.14
C ASP A 118 13.49 -10.17 -0.53
N ILE A 119 12.36 -9.65 -1.01
CA ILE A 119 11.04 -10.13 -0.60
C ILE A 119 10.83 -11.58 -1.04
N VAL A 120 11.21 -11.94 -2.28
CA VAL A 120 11.12 -13.34 -2.77
C VAL A 120 12.00 -14.29 -1.95
N ALA A 121 13.23 -13.88 -1.62
CA ALA A 121 14.13 -14.65 -0.76
C ALA A 121 13.50 -14.88 0.62
N TRP A 122 13.01 -13.82 1.27
CA TRP A 122 12.33 -13.90 2.56
C TRP A 122 11.11 -14.84 2.51
N VAL A 123 10.27 -14.76 1.48
CA VAL A 123 9.10 -15.66 1.32
C VAL A 123 9.55 -17.12 1.32
N ASN A 124 10.55 -17.45 0.50
CA ASN A 124 11.01 -18.83 0.36
C ASN A 124 11.73 -19.34 1.62
N GLU A 125 12.52 -18.50 2.29
CA GLU A 125 13.16 -18.82 3.57
C GLU A 125 12.13 -19.09 4.66
N LYS A 126 11.10 -18.25 4.78
CA LYS A 126 10.03 -18.42 5.77
C LYS A 126 9.24 -19.71 5.54
N LEU A 127 8.87 -19.99 4.29
CA LEU A 127 8.16 -21.21 3.91
C LEU A 127 9.00 -22.46 4.23
N ALA A 128 10.28 -22.45 3.86
CA ALA A 128 11.18 -23.57 4.13
C ALA A 128 11.40 -23.79 5.63
N ALA A 129 11.59 -22.73 6.42
CA ALA A 129 11.74 -22.80 7.87
C ALA A 129 10.49 -23.36 8.58
N SER A 130 9.31 -23.17 7.98
CA SER A 130 8.04 -23.74 8.45
C SER A 130 7.70 -25.11 7.84
N GLY A 131 8.64 -25.74 7.11
CA GLY A 131 8.46 -27.06 6.52
C GLY A 131 7.46 -27.11 5.35
N LYS A 132 7.14 -25.97 4.74
CA LYS A 132 6.26 -25.88 3.57
C LYS A 132 7.04 -26.22 2.30
N THR A 133 6.38 -26.85 1.34
CA THR A 133 6.98 -27.24 0.05
C THR A 133 6.73 -26.21 -1.05
N THR A 134 5.85 -25.24 -0.83
CA THR A 134 5.57 -24.17 -1.79
C THR A 134 6.71 -23.16 -1.81
N SER A 135 6.94 -22.55 -2.99
CA SER A 135 7.95 -21.51 -3.20
C SER A 135 7.57 -20.69 -4.42
N ILE A 136 8.19 -19.51 -4.56
CA ILE A 136 8.00 -18.62 -5.72
C ILE A 136 9.35 -18.22 -6.32
N ARG A 137 9.42 -18.10 -7.64
CA ARG A 137 10.61 -17.59 -8.35
C ARG A 137 10.59 -16.08 -8.56
N SER A 138 9.40 -15.50 -8.62
CA SER A 138 9.16 -14.07 -8.82
C SER A 138 7.69 -13.74 -8.54
N PHE A 139 7.34 -12.45 -8.52
CA PHE A 139 5.93 -12.02 -8.44
C PHE A 139 5.12 -12.24 -9.72
N GLN A 140 5.70 -12.84 -10.76
CA GLN A 140 5.00 -13.30 -11.97
C GLN A 140 4.84 -14.83 -12.01
N ASP A 141 5.26 -15.54 -10.97
CA ASP A 141 5.24 -16.99 -10.92
C ASP A 141 3.79 -17.52 -10.99
N PRO A 142 3.44 -18.34 -12.01
CA PRO A 142 2.07 -18.82 -12.20
C PRO A 142 1.55 -19.67 -11.03
N THR A 143 2.44 -20.26 -10.23
CA THR A 143 2.05 -21.03 -9.03
C THR A 143 1.32 -20.18 -8.00
N ILE A 144 1.58 -18.86 -7.95
CA ILE A 144 0.89 -17.91 -7.09
C ILE A 144 -0.62 -17.87 -7.38
N SER A 145 -1.02 -18.07 -8.64
CA SER A 145 -2.43 -18.04 -9.04
C SER A 145 -3.30 -19.09 -8.34
N THR A 146 -2.69 -20.13 -7.77
CA THR A 146 -3.39 -21.15 -6.98
C THR A 146 -3.84 -20.67 -5.60
N GLY A 147 -3.29 -19.54 -5.12
CA GLY A 147 -3.49 -19.01 -3.77
C GLY A 147 -2.80 -19.80 -2.65
N LYS A 148 -2.32 -21.02 -2.94
CA LYS A 148 -1.76 -21.94 -1.93
C LYS A 148 -0.50 -21.40 -1.27
N VAL A 149 0.43 -20.83 -2.03
CA VAL A 149 1.66 -20.26 -1.46
C VAL A 149 1.37 -19.07 -0.54
N VAL A 150 0.32 -18.30 -0.82
CA VAL A 150 -0.10 -17.19 0.06
C VAL A 150 -0.69 -17.73 1.36
N LEU A 151 -1.51 -18.78 1.28
CA LEU A 151 -2.08 -19.46 2.45
C LEU A 151 -0.99 -20.11 3.32
N ASP A 152 -0.06 -20.83 2.71
CA ASP A 152 1.07 -21.45 3.40
C ASP A 152 1.94 -20.40 4.09
N LEU A 153 2.17 -19.26 3.45
CA LEU A 153 2.93 -18.16 4.04
C LEU A 153 2.19 -17.54 5.23
N ILE A 154 0.87 -17.35 5.13
CA ILE A 154 0.05 -16.86 6.26
C ILE A 154 0.14 -17.81 7.45
N ASP A 155 0.01 -19.12 7.21
CA ASP A 155 0.15 -20.14 8.26
C ASP A 155 1.57 -20.17 8.85
N SER A 156 2.60 -19.89 8.04
CA SER A 156 4.00 -19.78 8.48
C SER A 156 4.26 -18.54 9.35
N ILE A 157 3.53 -17.44 9.11
CA ILE A 157 3.60 -16.21 9.92
C ILE A 157 2.83 -16.38 11.23
N LYS A 158 1.63 -16.98 11.16
CA LYS A 158 0.79 -17.23 12.33
C LYS A 158 0.15 -18.61 12.21
N PRO A 159 0.71 -19.63 12.88
CA PRO A 159 0.17 -20.98 12.84
C PRO A 159 -1.28 -21.07 13.33
N ASN A 160 -2.00 -22.10 12.87
CA ASN A 160 -3.38 -22.40 13.23
C ASN A 160 -4.42 -21.35 12.78
N VAL A 161 -4.08 -20.53 11.79
CA VAL A 161 -5.02 -19.56 11.19
C VAL A 161 -5.74 -20.14 9.98
N ILE A 162 -5.07 -21.03 9.25
CA ILE A 162 -5.58 -21.64 8.02
C ILE A 162 -6.20 -23.00 8.35
N ASP A 163 -7.46 -23.17 7.97
CA ASP A 163 -8.10 -24.47 7.86
C ASP A 163 -7.84 -25.02 6.46
N PHE A 164 -6.90 -25.97 6.37
CA PHE A 164 -6.53 -26.60 5.10
C PHE A 164 -7.65 -27.45 4.49
N GLY A 165 -8.70 -27.81 5.24
CA GLY A 165 -9.90 -28.45 4.71
C GLY A 165 -10.72 -27.55 3.79
N LEU A 166 -10.59 -26.22 3.94
CA LEU A 166 -11.24 -25.24 3.07
C LEU A 166 -10.44 -24.95 1.79
N VAL A 167 -9.17 -25.33 1.73
CA VAL A 167 -8.25 -25.02 0.63
C VAL A 167 -8.50 -25.96 -0.55
N LYS A 168 -8.76 -25.38 -1.72
CA LYS A 168 -9.07 -26.12 -2.96
C LYS A 168 -7.82 -26.44 -3.78
N GLY A 169 -7.98 -27.33 -4.77
CA GLY A 169 -6.91 -27.81 -5.64
C GLY A 169 -6.16 -26.70 -6.37
N GLY A 170 -6.88 -25.66 -6.80
CA GLY A 170 -6.35 -24.52 -7.55
C GLY A 170 -6.17 -24.84 -9.04
N GLN A 171 -6.91 -25.83 -9.54
CA GLN A 171 -6.87 -26.26 -10.95
C GLN A 171 -7.81 -25.40 -11.80
N THR A 172 -9.02 -25.13 -11.30
CA THR A 172 -9.99 -24.27 -11.99
C THR A 172 -9.93 -22.83 -11.50
N ASN A 173 -10.47 -21.88 -12.28
CA ASN A 173 -10.51 -20.48 -11.89
C ASN A 173 -11.36 -20.24 -10.63
N GLU A 174 -12.43 -21.00 -10.44
CA GLU A 174 -13.31 -20.94 -9.27
C GLU A 174 -12.57 -21.36 -8.00
N GLU A 175 -11.78 -22.44 -8.08
CA GLU A 175 -10.94 -22.89 -6.96
C GLU A 175 -9.85 -21.87 -6.62
N LYS A 176 -9.16 -21.34 -7.63
CA LYS A 176 -8.15 -20.28 -7.46
C LYS A 176 -8.75 -19.05 -6.80
N MET A 177 -9.92 -18.63 -7.26
CA MET A 177 -10.66 -17.49 -6.73
C MET A 177 -11.09 -17.72 -5.28
N SER A 178 -11.57 -18.93 -4.96
CA SER A 178 -11.93 -19.33 -3.60
C SER A 178 -10.72 -19.28 -2.66
N ASN A 179 -9.58 -19.84 -3.07
CA ASN A 179 -8.34 -19.81 -2.32
C ASN A 179 -7.83 -18.36 -2.12
N ALA A 180 -7.86 -17.53 -3.16
CA ALA A 180 -7.42 -16.14 -3.08
C ALA A 180 -8.29 -15.30 -2.12
N LYS A 181 -9.63 -15.46 -2.18
CA LYS A 181 -10.57 -14.84 -1.22
C LYS A 181 -10.26 -15.27 0.21
N TYR A 182 -9.99 -16.55 0.41
CA TYR A 182 -9.66 -17.08 1.72
C TYR A 182 -8.31 -16.53 2.23
N ALA A 183 -7.29 -16.50 1.38
CA ALA A 183 -5.97 -15.94 1.70
C ALA A 183 -6.05 -14.48 2.13
N ILE A 184 -6.77 -13.63 1.39
CA ILE A 184 -6.95 -12.21 1.75
C ILE A 184 -7.66 -12.07 3.10
N THR A 185 -8.70 -12.87 3.32
CA THR A 185 -9.46 -12.85 4.57
C THR A 185 -8.58 -13.24 5.76
N CYS A 186 -7.83 -14.33 5.65
CA CYS A 186 -6.91 -14.79 6.70
C CYS A 186 -5.74 -13.82 6.90
N GLY A 187 -5.15 -13.29 5.83
CA GLY A 187 -4.09 -12.28 5.91
C GLY A 187 -4.54 -11.03 6.67
N ARG A 188 -5.74 -10.53 6.38
CA ARG A 188 -6.33 -9.41 7.14
C ARG A 188 -6.63 -9.79 8.59
N LYS A 189 -7.14 -11.01 8.84
CA LYS A 189 -7.40 -11.54 10.19
C LYS A 189 -6.13 -11.57 11.06
N ILE A 190 -4.96 -11.85 10.48
CA ILE A 190 -3.70 -11.79 11.24
C ILE A 190 -3.19 -10.36 11.43
N GLY A 191 -3.73 -9.37 10.72
CA GLY A 191 -3.37 -7.95 10.84
C GLY A 191 -2.63 -7.37 9.64
N ALA A 192 -2.37 -8.16 8.59
CA ALA A 192 -1.73 -7.65 7.39
C ALA A 192 -2.64 -6.67 6.64
N LYS A 193 -2.10 -5.50 6.25
CA LYS A 193 -2.86 -4.42 5.59
C LYS A 193 -3.01 -4.67 4.09
N ILE A 194 -3.53 -5.86 3.72
CA ILE A 194 -3.69 -6.27 2.33
C ILE A 194 -4.86 -5.53 1.69
N TYR A 195 -4.57 -4.77 0.63
CA TYR A 195 -5.56 -4.01 -0.15
C TYR A 195 -5.80 -4.58 -1.55
N ALA A 196 -5.04 -5.60 -1.95
CA ALA A 196 -5.28 -6.33 -3.20
C ALA A 196 -6.63 -7.05 -3.18
N LEU A 197 -7.17 -7.27 -4.37
CA LEU A 197 -8.37 -8.07 -4.59
C LEU A 197 -8.00 -9.53 -4.92
N PRO A 198 -8.91 -10.49 -4.73
CA PRO A 198 -8.66 -11.89 -5.07
C PRO A 198 -8.23 -12.08 -6.54
N GLU A 199 -8.84 -11.33 -7.45
CA GLU A 199 -8.53 -11.32 -8.88
C GLU A 199 -7.07 -10.96 -9.13
N ASP A 200 -6.48 -10.09 -8.32
CA ASP A 200 -5.08 -9.68 -8.49
C ASP A 200 -4.09 -10.83 -8.19
N ILE A 201 -4.45 -11.77 -7.32
CA ILE A 201 -3.66 -12.98 -7.04
C ILE A 201 -3.83 -13.99 -8.18
N VAL A 202 -5.07 -14.20 -8.65
CA VAL A 202 -5.38 -15.16 -9.72
C VAL A 202 -4.76 -14.71 -11.04
N GLU A 203 -4.79 -13.41 -11.35
CA GLU A 203 -4.25 -12.78 -12.55
C GLU A 203 -2.77 -12.36 -12.41
N VAL A 204 -1.98 -13.17 -11.70
CA VAL A 204 -0.57 -12.85 -11.32
C VAL A 204 0.28 -12.29 -12.47
N ARG A 205 0.14 -12.83 -13.69
CA ARG A 205 0.93 -12.41 -14.85
C ARG A 205 0.56 -11.03 -15.37
N VAL A 206 -0.70 -10.62 -15.17
CA VAL A 206 -1.21 -9.33 -15.61
C VAL A 206 -0.92 -8.25 -14.55
N LYS A 207 -0.91 -8.63 -13.27
CA LYS A 207 -0.81 -7.68 -12.15
C LYS A 207 0.31 -8.00 -11.14
N PRO A 208 1.57 -8.22 -11.57
CA PRO A 208 2.65 -8.59 -10.66
C PRO A 208 2.94 -7.55 -9.58
N LYS A 209 2.67 -6.26 -9.88
CA LYS A 209 2.82 -5.17 -8.91
C LYS A 209 1.82 -5.26 -7.75
N MET A 210 0.61 -5.79 -7.98
CA MET A 210 -0.38 -6.00 -6.92
C MET A 210 -0.04 -7.25 -6.10
N VAL A 211 0.46 -8.28 -6.75
CA VAL A 211 0.92 -9.50 -6.07
C VAL A 211 2.08 -9.21 -5.13
N LEU A 212 3.06 -8.42 -5.57
CA LEU A 212 4.15 -7.95 -4.73
C LEU A 212 3.63 -7.33 -3.43
N THR A 213 2.59 -6.50 -3.49
CA THR A 213 2.10 -5.79 -2.30
C THR A 213 1.42 -6.73 -1.31
N VAL A 214 0.86 -7.86 -1.76
CA VAL A 214 0.35 -8.92 -0.86
C VAL A 214 1.49 -9.49 -0.02
N PHE A 215 2.58 -9.92 -0.66
CA PHE A 215 3.74 -10.47 0.03
C PHE A 215 4.43 -9.42 0.91
N ALA A 216 4.53 -8.18 0.44
CA ALA A 216 5.06 -7.07 1.21
C ALA A 216 4.24 -6.80 2.49
N CYS A 217 2.90 -6.78 2.39
CA CYS A 217 2.05 -6.60 3.56
C CYS A 217 2.16 -7.77 4.55
N LEU A 218 2.35 -9.00 4.08
CA LEU A 218 2.57 -10.17 4.92
C LEU A 218 3.94 -10.12 5.61
N MET A 219 4.99 -9.74 4.88
CA MET A 219 6.32 -9.52 5.41
C MET A 219 6.32 -8.43 6.48
N ALA A 220 5.74 -7.26 6.19
CA ALA A 220 5.59 -6.18 7.17
C ALA A 220 4.88 -6.65 8.44
N ARG A 221 3.84 -7.48 8.30
CA ARG A 221 3.14 -8.07 9.44
C ARG A 221 3.99 -9.06 10.24
N ASP A 222 4.85 -9.83 9.59
CA ASP A 222 5.75 -10.76 10.28
C ASP A 222 6.76 -10.00 11.17
N TYR A 223 7.36 -8.93 10.65
CA TYR A 223 8.32 -8.10 11.39
C TYR A 223 7.66 -7.20 12.44
N LEU A 224 6.43 -6.73 12.21
CA LEU A 224 5.71 -5.82 13.12
C LEU A 224 4.38 -6.44 13.58
N PRO A 225 4.42 -7.39 14.53
CA PRO A 225 3.21 -8.08 14.99
C PRO A 225 2.21 -7.16 15.69
N ASP A 226 2.69 -6.04 16.26
CA ASP A 226 1.92 -5.04 17.00
C ASP A 226 1.82 -3.70 16.26
N MET A 227 1.66 -3.68 14.93
CA MET A 227 1.16 -2.47 14.23
C MET A 227 -0.28 -2.14 14.67
N LYS A 228 -0.47 -1.81 15.95
CA LYS A 228 -1.48 -0.86 16.38
C LYS A 228 -1.18 0.44 15.66
N GLU A 229 -2.25 1.04 15.16
CA GLU A 229 -2.34 2.37 14.54
C GLU A 229 -1.11 3.20 14.88
N ALA A 230 -0.28 3.49 13.86
CA ALA A 230 0.84 4.41 14.00
C ALA A 230 0.33 5.60 14.80
N SER A 231 0.86 5.79 16.00
CA SER A 231 0.48 6.89 16.89
C SER A 231 0.54 8.16 16.06
N ALA A 232 -0.61 8.84 15.96
CA ALA A 232 -0.75 10.08 15.22
C ALA A 232 0.45 11.00 15.52
N PRO A 233 1.06 11.65 14.51
CA PRO A 233 2.18 12.52 14.75
C PRO A 233 1.75 13.65 15.70
N ILE A 234 2.56 13.76 16.76
CA ILE A 234 2.73 14.83 17.74
C ILE A 234 1.84 16.06 17.48
N ALA A 235 0.99 16.36 18.48
CA ALA A 235 0.15 17.55 18.54
C ALA A 235 0.90 18.80 18.02
N PRO A 236 0.23 19.70 17.27
CA PRO A 236 0.86 20.91 16.79
C PRO A 236 1.41 21.66 18.01
N MET A 237 2.73 21.94 17.99
CA MET A 237 3.31 22.87 18.95
C MET A 237 2.56 24.19 18.79
N ILE A 238 1.67 24.45 19.74
CA ILE A 238 1.10 25.77 19.96
C ILE A 238 2.27 26.60 20.48
N ASN A 239 2.97 27.29 19.58
CA ASN A 239 3.86 28.35 19.98
C ASN A 239 2.98 29.45 20.57
N GLY A 240 2.92 29.49 21.90
CA GLY A 240 2.38 30.60 22.64
C GLY A 240 3.29 31.81 22.55
N HIS A 241 2.64 32.96 22.36
CA HIS A 241 3.10 34.34 22.48
C HIS A 241 3.92 34.92 21.32
#